data_AF-A0ABD3SFU7-F1
#
_entry.id   AF-A0ABD3SFU7-F1
#
_cell.length_a   1.000
_cell.length_b   1.000
_cell.length_c   1.000
_cell.angle_alpha   90.00
_cell.angle_beta   90.00
_cell.angle_gamma   90.00
#
_symmetry.space_group_name_H-M   'P 1'
#
loop_
_entity.id
_entity.type
_entity.pdbx_description
1 polymer ?
#
loop_
_entity_poly.entity_id
_entity_poly.type
_entity_poly.pdbx_seq_one_letter_code
_entity_poly.pdbx_strand_id
1 'polypeptide(L)'
;MSMAESAGAFTGGKLNLKGDKRKPKNKSKNTEHGESSEDDEVAIPSASSARRNKRIVHARHGVISAMPLLVVVVVVALLSLLPSTSFALEATFTPNPNDSIENGGTGSGPLPASMAQRRQLLELEAAIVNSEDPSSTLEHVAKQNGMSSQDLMGVLDRNRHDLKESGQLDVMLAEANAAALGGRGGGGGQGGTASVSLPRRIVGVILSIIASLIRTASVRISRHPGRSTAFAAILAIACLAAHDAPRNGIVISSGSFPPFSRGHTTFLEPPMDYLVQYCVDSRERGSGWTSSLPEPTSKKGAKKRSSSSSSRTTVGGVGMTRSLEIDGASLSCAEGEEGSTEVETSRSGIVEGFELITTARALVVESDGSGEDEGIIDENDESKFRLECMRQSTRSIIKERKFSEFIPGDSLPLKFRSFLVASEDDHDNDAVDEGAVMSMKFLGNFGRYGVQPLRISYETVIDADDDDDDTEADGEPKICSVAFHTLAGGHFDGELRFSIEERKGLGAVVSVTLAIPKGGRAPSVRLAEAMVTSFATSIAQSSRIRTRQTLARRRQSRGYRERVSGRGSLKRHLRYEQEKLQEEMAAERKRKWKRNNPDAGHYRPSGHRLKSPNNC
;
A
#
# COMPACT_ATOMS: atom_id res chain seq x y z
N MET A 1 46.70 20.53 -13.23
CA MET A 1 46.38 20.71 -11.79
C MET A 1 45.32 19.68 -11.44
N SER A 2 45.72 18.68 -10.66
CA SER A 2 44.85 17.61 -10.18
C SER A 2 43.95 18.10 -9.05
N MET A 3 42.78 17.47 -8.92
CA MET A 3 42.06 17.05 -7.69
C MET A 3 40.70 16.52 -8.16
N ALA A 4 40.46 15.19 -8.18
CA ALA A 4 40.26 14.25 -7.07
C ALA A 4 38.76 14.04 -6.79
N GLU A 5 38.32 12.85 -7.15
CA GLU A 5 37.03 12.23 -6.84
C GLU A 5 36.91 11.95 -5.34
N SER A 6 35.72 12.13 -4.76
CA SER A 6 35.38 11.63 -3.43
C SER A 6 34.19 10.68 -3.51
N ALA A 7 34.50 9.38 -3.55
CA ALA A 7 33.55 8.31 -3.27
C ALA A 7 33.38 8.19 -1.74
N GLY A 8 32.14 8.29 -1.27
CA GLY A 8 31.79 8.07 0.15
C GLY A 8 31.55 6.60 0.43
N ALA A 9 32.51 5.95 1.09
CA ALA A 9 32.37 4.62 1.67
C ALA A 9 31.66 4.71 3.02
N PHE A 10 30.59 3.93 3.21
CA PHE A 10 29.92 3.74 4.50
C PHE A 10 30.43 2.43 5.12
N THR A 11 31.35 2.53 6.08
CA THR A 11 31.91 1.38 6.81
C THR A 11 31.06 1.03 8.02
N GLY A 12 30.71 -0.26 8.14
CA GLY A 12 30.02 -0.85 9.29
C GLY A 12 30.89 -0.90 10.55
N GLY A 13 30.27 -0.53 11.68
CA GLY A 13 30.84 -0.68 13.02
C GLY A 13 30.59 -2.08 13.58
N LYS A 14 31.67 -2.82 13.86
CA LYS A 14 31.66 -4.05 14.66
C LYS A 14 31.57 -3.69 16.15
N LEU A 15 30.51 -4.13 16.84
CA LEU A 15 30.45 -4.16 18.31
C LEU A 15 30.83 -5.56 18.80
N ASN A 16 31.97 -5.64 19.49
CA ASN A 16 32.42 -6.79 20.25
C ASN A 16 31.67 -6.85 21.59
N LEU A 17 30.89 -7.90 21.82
CA LEU A 17 30.40 -8.26 23.16
C LEU A 17 30.87 -9.67 23.49
N LYS A 18 31.95 -9.74 24.29
CA LYS A 18 32.35 -10.91 25.08
C LYS A 18 31.40 -11.02 26.26
N GLY A 19 30.69 -12.14 26.39
CA GLY A 19 29.81 -12.44 27.52
C GLY A 19 29.81 -13.92 27.85
N ASP A 20 30.18 -14.22 29.09
CA ASP A 20 30.56 -15.51 29.68
C ASP A 20 29.66 -16.74 29.45
N LYS A 21 30.35 -17.88 29.28
CA LYS A 21 29.79 -19.25 29.30
C LYS A 21 29.48 -19.69 30.75
N ARG A 22 28.24 -20.09 31.03
CA ARG A 22 27.91 -20.96 32.16
C ARG A 22 27.10 -22.17 31.68
N LYS A 23 27.72 -23.35 31.74
CA LYS A 23 27.09 -24.67 31.58
C LYS A 23 26.32 -25.05 32.86
N PRO A 24 25.17 -25.73 32.75
CA PRO A 24 24.76 -26.67 33.78
C PRO A 24 24.87 -28.13 33.33
N LYS A 25 25.16 -28.97 34.32
CA LYS A 25 25.52 -30.39 34.27
C LYS A 25 24.30 -31.29 34.06
N ASN A 26 24.53 -32.38 33.33
CA ASN A 26 23.71 -33.59 33.28
C ASN A 26 23.32 -34.10 34.67
N LYS A 27 22.08 -34.59 34.79
CA LYS A 27 21.72 -35.58 35.80
C LYS A 27 20.74 -36.59 35.21
N SER A 28 21.28 -37.75 34.89
CA SER A 28 20.57 -39.00 34.64
C SER A 28 19.89 -39.50 35.91
N LYS A 29 18.71 -40.10 35.80
CA LYS A 29 18.26 -41.16 36.71
C LYS A 29 17.27 -42.10 36.02
N ASN A 30 17.70 -43.34 35.88
CA ASN A 30 16.92 -44.55 35.68
C ASN A 30 16.02 -44.82 36.89
N THR A 31 14.89 -45.50 36.64
CA THR A 31 14.24 -46.56 37.44
C THR A 31 12.99 -46.98 36.64
N GLU A 32 12.96 -48.13 35.98
CA GLU A 32 12.77 -49.52 36.46
C GLU A 32 11.32 -50.00 36.38
N HIS A 33 11.22 -51.25 35.93
CA HIS A 33 10.04 -52.09 35.70
C HIS A 33 9.19 -52.35 36.95
N GLY A 34 7.92 -52.69 36.71
CA GLY A 34 7.04 -53.36 37.67
C GLY A 34 5.79 -53.88 36.99
N GLU A 35 5.84 -55.14 36.55
CA GLU A 35 4.68 -55.99 36.21
C GLU A 35 3.84 -56.28 37.47
N SER A 36 2.54 -56.53 37.32
CA SER A 36 1.88 -57.79 37.76
C SER A 36 0.35 -57.68 37.88
N SER A 37 -0.32 -58.73 37.35
CA SER A 37 -1.55 -59.42 37.78
C SER A 37 -2.88 -58.65 37.77
N GLU A 38 -3.89 -59.05 36.97
CA GLU A 38 -4.75 -60.26 37.02
C GLU A 38 -5.85 -60.22 38.11
N ASP A 39 -7.08 -60.38 37.59
CA ASP A 39 -8.29 -61.03 38.13
C ASP A 39 -9.02 -60.47 39.37
N ASP A 40 -10.30 -60.09 39.21
CA ASP A 40 -11.41 -61.02 39.50
C ASP A 40 -12.80 -60.39 39.26
N GLU A 41 -13.69 -61.24 38.73
CA GLU A 41 -15.15 -61.08 38.68
C GLU A 41 -15.75 -60.98 40.10
N VAL A 42 -16.99 -60.48 40.22
CA VAL A 42 -18.13 -61.19 40.85
C VAL A 42 -19.37 -60.28 40.96
N ALA A 43 -20.51 -60.93 40.81
CA ALA A 43 -21.86 -60.44 40.55
C ALA A 43 -22.65 -59.77 41.71
N ILE A 44 -23.66 -59.02 41.26
CA ILE A 44 -24.95 -58.58 41.84
C ILE A 44 -25.61 -59.75 42.65
N PRO A 45 -26.35 -59.56 43.80
CA PRO A 45 -27.68 -58.93 43.76
C PRO A 45 -28.32 -58.25 45.00
N SER A 46 -29.38 -57.51 44.65
CA SER A 46 -30.71 -57.37 45.29
C SER A 46 -30.96 -56.56 46.59
N ALA A 47 -31.84 -55.56 46.40
CA ALA A 47 -33.08 -55.26 47.14
C ALA A 47 -33.02 -54.70 48.58
N SER A 48 -33.58 -53.49 48.76
CA SER A 48 -34.96 -53.28 49.28
C SER A 48 -35.12 -51.98 50.08
N SER A 49 -36.34 -51.41 50.02
CA SER A 49 -36.97 -50.52 51.03
C SER A 49 -36.47 -49.07 51.14
N ALA A 50 -37.25 -48.05 51.49
CA ALA A 50 -38.66 -47.71 51.35
C ALA A 50 -38.76 -46.20 51.65
N ARG A 51 -39.74 -45.54 51.02
CA ARG A 51 -40.49 -44.36 51.49
C ARG A 51 -39.71 -43.17 52.11
N ARG A 52 -39.73 -42.03 51.40
CA ARG A 52 -40.29 -40.78 51.98
C ARG A 52 -40.70 -39.76 50.92
N ASN A 53 -42.00 -39.57 50.81
CA ASN A 53 -42.62 -38.40 50.19
C ASN A 53 -42.19 -37.12 50.92
N LYS A 54 -41.77 -36.09 50.17
CA LYS A 54 -42.13 -34.70 50.46
C LYS A 54 -42.03 -33.84 49.20
N ARG A 55 -43.16 -33.21 48.91
CA ARG A 55 -43.43 -32.22 47.86
C ARG A 55 -42.34 -31.14 47.83
N ILE A 56 -41.79 -30.84 46.65
CA ILE A 56 -41.27 -29.51 46.35
C ILE A 56 -41.93 -29.04 45.05
N VAL A 57 -42.51 -27.86 45.19
CA VAL A 57 -43.38 -27.14 44.27
C VAL A 57 -42.59 -26.58 43.09
N HIS A 58 -43.27 -26.51 41.95
CA HIS A 58 -42.89 -25.88 40.69
C HIS A 58 -41.91 -24.69 40.80
N ALA A 59 -40.72 -24.86 40.22
CA ALA A 59 -39.87 -23.76 39.76
C ALA A 59 -39.55 -23.97 38.26
N ARG A 60 -40.56 -23.78 37.40
CA ARG A 60 -40.40 -23.74 35.93
C ARG A 60 -40.95 -22.42 35.39
N HIS A 61 -40.31 -21.30 35.71
CA HIS A 61 -40.53 -20.01 35.04
C HIS A 61 -39.26 -19.12 34.91
N GLY A 62 -38.06 -19.70 35.02
CA GLY A 62 -36.80 -18.93 35.00
C GLY A 62 -36.12 -18.75 33.63
N VAL A 63 -36.44 -19.57 32.63
CA VAL A 63 -35.59 -19.67 31.42
C VAL A 63 -36.04 -18.77 30.26
N ILE A 64 -37.27 -18.24 30.29
CA ILE A 64 -37.82 -17.44 29.18
C ILE A 64 -37.36 -15.96 29.23
N SER A 65 -36.75 -15.49 30.32
CA SER A 65 -36.38 -14.08 30.49
C SER A 65 -34.99 -13.69 29.95
N ALA A 66 -34.10 -14.67 29.68
CA ALA A 66 -32.70 -14.39 29.30
C ALA A 66 -32.49 -14.14 27.79
N MET A 67 -33.32 -14.71 26.93
CA MET A 67 -33.27 -14.52 25.46
C MET A 67 -33.42 -13.06 25.00
N PRO A 68 -34.38 -12.26 25.49
CA PRO A 68 -34.48 -10.86 25.05
C PRO A 68 -33.29 -10.01 25.53
N LEU A 69 -32.62 -10.39 26.62
CA LEU A 69 -31.43 -9.68 27.11
C LEU A 69 -30.23 -9.90 26.18
N LEU A 70 -30.02 -11.13 25.72
CA LEU A 70 -28.95 -11.48 24.79
C LEU A 70 -29.11 -10.76 23.44
N VAL A 71 -30.34 -10.67 22.94
CA VAL A 71 -30.65 -9.95 21.69
C VAL A 71 -30.34 -8.45 21.83
N VAL A 72 -30.66 -7.82 22.97
CA VAL A 72 -30.34 -6.40 23.21
C VAL A 72 -28.83 -6.16 23.26
N VAL A 73 -28.05 -7.03 23.93
CA VAL A 73 -26.59 -6.89 23.99
C VAL A 73 -25.95 -7.04 22.60
N VAL A 74 -26.40 -8.02 21.81
CA VAL A 74 -25.91 -8.24 20.44
C VAL A 74 -26.27 -7.06 19.53
N VAL A 75 -27.48 -6.50 19.65
CA VAL A 75 -27.90 -5.35 18.86
C VAL A 75 -27.11 -4.10 19.25
N VAL A 76 -26.93 -3.81 20.55
CA VAL A 76 -26.12 -2.65 20.98
C VAL A 76 -24.67 -2.78 20.55
N ALA A 77 -24.07 -3.98 20.64
CA ALA A 77 -22.71 -4.23 20.16
C ALA A 77 -22.59 -4.01 18.64
N LEU A 78 -23.57 -4.48 17.86
CA LEU A 78 -23.62 -4.24 16.41
C LEU A 78 -23.81 -2.75 16.05
N LEU A 79 -24.48 -1.99 16.89
CA LEU A 79 -24.74 -0.56 16.68
C LEU A 79 -23.56 0.33 17.07
N SER A 80 -22.81 -0.04 18.12
CA SER A 80 -21.55 0.62 18.45
C SER A 80 -20.45 0.38 17.42
N LEU A 81 -20.63 -0.62 16.54
CA LEU A 81 -19.75 -0.92 15.41
C LEU A 81 -20.15 -0.19 14.12
N LEU A 82 -21.27 0.54 14.10
CA LEU A 82 -21.62 1.41 12.98
C LEU A 82 -20.80 2.71 13.11
N PRO A 83 -20.03 3.10 12.08
CA PRO A 83 -19.30 4.36 12.11
C PRO A 83 -20.29 5.52 12.20
N SER A 84 -20.12 6.36 13.22
CA SER A 84 -20.86 7.61 13.39
C SER A 84 -20.57 8.54 12.20
N THR A 85 -21.40 8.50 11.16
CA THR A 85 -21.31 9.45 10.04
C THR A 85 -21.94 10.78 10.43
N SER A 86 -21.30 11.49 11.35
CA SER A 86 -21.56 12.92 11.58
C SER A 86 -20.65 13.68 10.62
N PHE A 87 -21.09 13.86 9.37
CA PHE A 87 -20.43 14.78 8.45
C PHE A 87 -20.84 16.21 8.82
N ALA A 88 -20.18 16.77 9.84
CA ALA A 88 -19.99 18.21 9.90
C ALA A 88 -18.81 18.51 8.97
N LEU A 89 -19.07 19.22 7.86
CA LEU A 89 -18.02 19.75 6.99
C LEU A 89 -17.29 20.85 7.76
N GLU A 90 -16.38 20.45 8.64
CA GLU A 90 -15.49 21.33 9.38
C GLU A 90 -14.29 21.64 8.49
N ALA A 91 -14.42 22.66 7.65
CA ALA A 91 -13.33 23.12 6.80
C ALA A 91 -12.52 24.19 7.53
N THR A 92 -11.54 23.79 8.34
CA THR A 92 -10.58 24.74 8.92
C THR A 92 -9.52 25.09 7.89
N PHE A 93 -9.42 26.37 7.51
CA PHE A 93 -8.46 26.83 6.51
C PHE A 93 -7.17 27.34 7.16
N THR A 94 -6.02 26.89 6.64
CA THR A 94 -4.71 27.45 6.98
C THR A 94 -4.31 28.50 5.94
N PRO A 95 -4.27 29.80 6.30
CA PRO A 95 -3.96 30.88 5.36
C PRO A 95 -2.53 30.75 4.80
N ASN A 96 -2.36 30.96 3.49
CA ASN A 96 -1.05 31.02 2.84
C ASN A 96 -0.31 32.33 3.19
N PRO A 97 0.81 32.32 3.93
CA PRO A 97 1.49 33.55 4.34
C PRO A 97 2.07 34.36 3.17
N ASN A 98 2.25 33.75 1.99
CA ASN A 98 2.83 34.40 0.82
C ASN A 98 1.86 35.37 0.13
N ASP A 99 0.55 35.25 0.36
CA ASP A 99 -0.47 36.11 -0.24
C ASP A 99 -0.88 37.28 0.69
N SER A 100 -0.12 37.51 1.77
CA SER A 100 -0.35 38.66 2.65
C SER A 100 -0.09 39.98 1.89
N ILE A 101 -0.78 41.04 2.33
CA ILE A 101 -0.64 42.40 1.76
C ILE A 101 0.82 42.86 1.81
N GLU A 102 1.55 42.46 2.84
CA GLU A 102 2.98 42.76 3.03
C GLU A 102 3.89 42.15 1.95
N ASN A 103 3.44 41.05 1.30
CA ASN A 103 4.17 40.34 0.26
C ASN A 103 3.71 40.69 -1.17
N GLY A 104 2.93 41.76 -1.34
CA GLY A 104 2.40 42.20 -2.64
C GLY A 104 1.07 41.56 -3.02
N GLY A 105 0.39 40.88 -2.08
CA GLY A 105 -0.96 40.35 -2.26
C GLY A 105 -2.01 41.46 -2.41
N THR A 106 -3.10 41.18 -3.13
CA THR A 106 -4.14 42.14 -3.56
C THR A 106 -5.06 42.67 -2.44
N GLY A 107 -4.65 42.62 -1.17
CA GLY A 107 -5.45 43.16 -0.07
C GLY A 107 -6.58 42.25 0.43
N SER A 108 -6.95 41.22 -0.34
CA SER A 108 -8.17 40.44 -0.11
C SER A 108 -8.00 39.28 0.89
N GLY A 109 -6.77 38.98 1.32
CA GLY A 109 -6.44 37.89 2.24
C GLY A 109 -6.02 36.60 1.52
N PRO A 110 -5.30 35.71 2.19
CA PRO A 110 -4.62 34.60 1.53
C PRO A 110 -5.55 33.42 1.20
N LEU A 111 -5.39 32.84 0.00
CA LEU A 111 -6.06 31.58 -0.37
C LEU A 111 -5.36 30.38 0.28
N PRO A 112 -6.02 29.22 0.42
CA PRO A 112 -5.36 28.02 0.90
C PRO A 112 -4.26 27.55 -0.06
N ALA A 113 -3.10 27.17 0.50
CA ALA A 113 -1.96 26.69 -0.28
C ALA A 113 -2.16 25.27 -0.85
N SER A 114 -3.05 24.48 -0.24
CA SER A 114 -3.32 23.10 -0.66
C SER A 114 -4.43 23.04 -1.71
N MET A 115 -4.18 22.34 -2.81
CA MET A 115 -5.21 22.03 -3.82
C MET A 115 -6.40 21.25 -3.24
N ALA A 116 -6.20 20.45 -2.19
CA ALA A 116 -7.29 19.73 -1.53
C ALA A 116 -8.23 20.70 -0.78
N GLN A 117 -7.68 21.73 -0.14
CA GLN A 117 -8.50 22.77 0.53
C GLN A 117 -9.24 23.65 -0.51
N ARG A 118 -8.59 23.93 -1.65
CA ARG A 118 -9.23 24.63 -2.77
C ARG A 118 -10.39 23.84 -3.38
N ARG A 119 -10.28 22.51 -3.44
CA ARG A 119 -11.37 21.61 -3.84
C ARG A 119 -12.52 21.63 -2.81
N GLN A 120 -12.21 21.59 -1.52
CA GLN A 120 -13.22 21.70 -0.46
C GLN A 120 -13.99 23.02 -0.52
N LEU A 121 -13.34 24.13 -0.89
CA LEU A 121 -14.01 25.42 -1.12
C LEU A 121 -15.00 25.35 -2.30
N LEU A 122 -14.66 24.68 -3.40
CA LEU A 122 -15.59 24.48 -4.52
C LEU A 122 -16.77 23.58 -4.13
N GLU A 123 -16.52 22.52 -3.36
CA GLU A 123 -17.57 21.64 -2.84
C GLU A 123 -18.51 22.41 -1.90
N LEU A 124 -17.96 23.32 -1.08
CA LEU A 124 -18.70 24.20 -0.19
C LEU A 124 -19.52 25.24 -0.97
N GLU A 125 -18.96 25.85 -2.03
CA GLU A 125 -19.70 26.74 -2.95
C GLU A 125 -20.89 25.99 -3.57
N ALA A 126 -20.65 24.79 -4.12
CA ALA A 126 -21.70 23.96 -4.70
C ALA A 126 -22.77 23.57 -3.68
N ALA A 127 -22.38 23.26 -2.43
CA ALA A 127 -23.32 22.93 -1.37
C ALA A 127 -24.19 24.13 -0.95
N ILE A 128 -23.60 25.33 -0.88
CA ILE A 128 -24.33 26.57 -0.57
C ILE A 128 -25.32 26.88 -1.68
N VAL A 129 -24.89 26.85 -2.94
CA VAL A 129 -25.73 27.14 -4.12
C VAL A 129 -26.89 26.16 -4.25
N ASN A 130 -26.68 24.88 -3.92
CA ASN A 130 -27.70 23.83 -4.00
C ASN A 130 -28.56 23.68 -2.74
N SER A 131 -28.32 24.48 -1.69
CA SER A 131 -29.13 24.46 -0.47
C SER A 131 -30.50 25.12 -0.69
N GLU A 132 -31.51 24.71 0.08
CA GLU A 132 -32.87 25.29 -0.02
C GLU A 132 -32.91 26.77 0.39
N ASP A 133 -31.95 27.21 1.22
CA ASP A 133 -31.71 28.61 1.56
C ASP A 133 -30.20 28.92 1.55
N PRO A 134 -29.66 29.37 0.40
CA PRO A 134 -28.24 29.69 0.24
C PRO A 134 -27.75 30.77 1.20
N SER A 135 -28.61 31.74 1.53
CA SER A 135 -28.25 32.89 2.36
C SER A 135 -28.01 32.47 3.83
N SER A 136 -28.93 31.68 4.38
CA SER A 136 -28.82 31.12 5.72
C SER A 136 -27.67 30.12 5.84
N THR A 137 -27.47 29.29 4.81
CA THR A 137 -26.37 28.31 4.77
C THR A 137 -25.00 29.01 4.73
N LEU A 138 -24.85 30.05 3.91
CA LEU A 138 -23.64 30.88 3.87
C LEU A 138 -23.36 31.55 5.22
N GLU A 139 -24.38 32.15 5.84
CA GLU A 139 -24.24 32.80 7.16
C GLU A 139 -23.83 31.80 8.26
N HIS A 140 -24.42 30.60 8.25
CA HIS A 140 -24.09 29.54 9.18
C HIS A 140 -22.63 29.07 9.03
N VAL A 141 -22.20 28.79 7.79
CA VAL A 141 -20.83 28.37 7.49
C VAL A 141 -19.83 29.47 7.83
N ALA A 142 -20.14 30.73 7.51
CA ALA A 142 -19.29 31.87 7.84
C ALA A 142 -19.13 32.02 9.35
N LYS A 143 -20.23 31.93 10.11
CA LYS A 143 -20.23 31.98 11.58
C LYS A 143 -19.42 30.84 12.20
N GLN A 144 -19.51 29.62 11.65
CA GLN A 144 -18.71 28.49 12.11
C GLN A 144 -17.20 28.71 11.90
N ASN A 145 -16.83 29.42 10.84
CA ASN A 145 -15.44 29.72 10.51
C ASN A 145 -14.94 31.05 11.12
N GLY A 146 -15.74 31.71 11.94
CA GLY A 146 -15.37 32.98 12.58
C GLY A 146 -15.15 34.14 11.60
N MET A 147 -15.75 34.08 10.41
CA MET A 147 -15.65 35.13 9.38
C MET A 147 -17.03 35.68 9.02
N SER A 148 -17.09 36.86 8.41
CA SER A 148 -18.37 37.39 7.91
C SER A 148 -18.81 36.64 6.66
N SER A 149 -20.12 36.64 6.36
CA SER A 149 -20.65 36.02 5.14
C SER A 149 -20.08 36.67 3.87
N GLN A 150 -19.79 37.98 3.92
CA GLN A 150 -19.13 38.71 2.84
C GLN A 150 -17.68 38.26 2.63
N ASP A 151 -16.94 38.02 3.72
CA ASP A 151 -15.57 37.53 3.64
C ASP A 151 -15.52 36.12 3.04
N LEU A 152 -16.42 35.22 3.48
CA LEU A 152 -16.52 33.87 2.96
C LEU A 152 -16.85 33.86 1.46
N MET A 153 -17.83 34.68 1.04
CA MET A 153 -18.17 34.81 -0.38
C MET A 153 -16.98 35.34 -1.19
N GLY A 154 -16.24 36.33 -0.65
CA GLY A 154 -15.02 36.81 -1.27
C GLY A 154 -13.94 35.74 -1.40
N VAL A 155 -13.80 34.82 -0.44
CA VAL A 155 -12.85 33.68 -0.53
C VAL A 155 -13.28 32.69 -1.62
N LEU A 156 -14.58 32.39 -1.71
CA LEU A 156 -15.12 31.49 -2.74
C LEU A 156 -14.91 32.05 -4.15
N ASP A 157 -15.24 33.32 -4.37
CA ASP A 157 -15.08 34.00 -5.67
C ASP A 157 -13.61 34.04 -6.12
N ARG A 158 -12.68 34.29 -5.19
CA ARG A 158 -11.23 34.30 -5.48
C ARG A 158 -10.70 32.92 -5.81
N ASN A 159 -11.11 31.89 -5.05
CA ASN A 159 -10.74 30.51 -5.35
C ASN A 159 -11.23 30.09 -6.74
N ARG A 160 -12.46 30.47 -7.10
CA ARG A 160 -13.02 30.23 -8.42
C ARG A 160 -12.27 30.96 -9.53
N HIS A 161 -11.88 32.23 -9.30
CA HIS A 161 -11.09 33.01 -10.26
C HIS A 161 -9.70 32.41 -10.47
N ASP A 162 -8.98 32.07 -9.40
CA ASP A 162 -7.63 31.49 -9.45
C ASP A 162 -7.62 30.13 -10.15
N LEU A 163 -8.63 29.28 -9.89
CA LEU A 163 -8.80 28.01 -10.60
C LEU A 163 -9.18 28.19 -12.06
N LYS A 164 -9.88 29.28 -12.40
CA LYS A 164 -10.20 29.64 -13.79
C LYS A 164 -8.95 30.06 -14.55
N GLU A 165 -8.10 30.89 -13.93
CA GLU A 165 -6.84 31.34 -14.52
C GLU A 165 -5.83 30.19 -14.66
N SER A 166 -5.85 29.20 -13.76
CA SER A 166 -5.00 28.01 -13.86
C SER A 166 -5.50 26.96 -14.85
N GLY A 167 -6.70 27.11 -15.43
CA GLY A 167 -7.33 26.13 -16.31
C GLY A 167 -7.81 24.86 -15.61
N GLN A 168 -7.83 24.84 -14.27
CA GLN A 168 -8.22 23.66 -13.47
C GLN A 168 -9.69 23.67 -13.05
N LEU A 169 -10.36 24.83 -13.16
CA LEU A 169 -11.75 25.02 -12.71
C LEU A 169 -12.70 24.00 -13.33
N ASP A 170 -12.62 23.80 -14.65
CA ASP A 170 -13.59 22.95 -15.36
C ASP A 170 -13.51 21.48 -14.92
N VAL A 171 -12.30 20.97 -14.70
CA VAL A 171 -12.06 19.60 -14.21
C VAL A 171 -12.60 19.46 -12.78
N MET A 172 -12.29 20.40 -11.90
CA MET A 172 -12.69 20.32 -10.49
C MET A 172 -14.19 20.56 -10.28
N LEU A 173 -14.80 21.45 -11.08
CA LEU A 173 -16.23 21.76 -10.99
C LEU A 173 -17.08 20.59 -11.52
N ALA A 174 -16.60 19.86 -12.54
CA ALA A 174 -17.21 18.61 -12.97
C ALA A 174 -17.18 17.54 -11.86
N GLU A 175 -16.05 17.39 -11.17
CA GLU A 175 -15.92 16.45 -10.04
C GLU A 175 -16.78 16.85 -8.83
N ALA A 176 -16.80 18.14 -8.46
CA ALA A 176 -17.58 18.65 -7.34
C ALA A 176 -19.10 18.52 -7.60
N ASN A 177 -19.55 18.82 -8.82
CA ASN A 177 -20.95 18.62 -9.21
C ASN A 177 -21.33 17.14 -9.26
N ALA A 178 -20.44 16.26 -9.73
CA ALA A 178 -20.67 14.81 -9.70
C ALA A 178 -20.81 14.28 -8.26
N ALA A 179 -20.00 14.78 -7.33
CA ALA A 179 -20.09 14.45 -5.90
C ALA A 179 -21.40 14.97 -5.26
N ALA A 180 -21.84 16.19 -5.60
CA ALA A 180 -23.05 16.79 -5.05
C ALA A 180 -24.35 16.14 -5.60
N LEU A 181 -24.39 15.81 -6.89
CA LEU A 181 -25.56 15.22 -7.55
C LEU A 181 -25.71 13.71 -7.26
N GLY A 182 -24.61 13.00 -6.98
CA GLY A 182 -24.62 11.59 -6.58
C GLY A 182 -25.39 11.31 -5.26
N GLY A 183 -25.75 12.34 -4.50
CA GLY A 183 -26.45 12.22 -3.23
C GLY A 183 -27.99 12.27 -3.26
N ARG A 184 -28.65 12.68 -4.36
CA ARG A 184 -30.09 13.04 -4.29
C ARG A 184 -31.01 12.60 -5.45
N GLY A 185 -30.54 11.92 -6.50
CA GLY A 185 -31.40 11.56 -7.65
C GLY A 185 -31.36 10.09 -8.04
N GLY A 186 -32.49 9.38 -7.94
CA GLY A 186 -32.68 8.06 -8.52
C GLY A 186 -33.06 8.13 -10.00
N GLY A 187 -32.53 7.21 -10.82
CA GLY A 187 -33.07 6.90 -12.14
C GLY A 187 -32.04 6.55 -13.21
N GLY A 188 -31.65 5.26 -13.28
CA GLY A 188 -31.30 4.55 -14.50
C GLY A 188 -30.02 4.95 -15.26
N GLY A 189 -28.96 4.16 -15.10
CA GLY A 189 -27.84 4.19 -16.06
C GLY A 189 -26.49 3.80 -15.45
N GLN A 190 -26.20 2.49 -15.47
CA GLN A 190 -24.88 1.88 -15.69
C GLN A 190 -23.64 2.46 -14.94
N GLY A 191 -23.25 1.77 -13.87
CA GLY A 191 -21.84 1.40 -13.64
C GLY A 191 -20.92 2.42 -12.97
N GLY A 192 -21.25 2.88 -11.75
CA GLY A 192 -20.30 3.61 -10.88
C GLY A 192 -20.48 3.16 -9.43
N THR A 193 -19.41 2.70 -8.81
CA THR A 193 -19.34 2.11 -7.46
C THR A 193 -19.73 3.14 -6.39
N ALA A 194 -20.89 2.91 -5.77
CA ALA A 194 -21.35 3.66 -4.62
C ALA A 194 -20.38 3.48 -3.44
N SER A 195 -19.82 4.60 -2.98
CA SER A 195 -19.35 4.73 -1.61
C SER A 195 -20.51 4.35 -0.67
N VAL A 196 -20.17 3.62 0.40
CA VAL A 196 -21.11 2.95 1.29
C VAL A 196 -21.88 3.98 2.14
N SER A 197 -22.87 4.65 1.55
CA SER A 197 -23.99 5.23 2.31
C SER A 197 -25.07 4.16 2.38
N LEU A 198 -25.18 3.50 3.53
CA LEU A 198 -26.29 2.59 3.82
C LEU A 198 -27.62 3.28 3.47
N PRO A 199 -28.53 2.62 2.72
CA PRO A 199 -29.81 3.22 2.34
C PRO A 199 -30.51 3.77 3.57
N ARG A 200 -30.92 5.04 3.55
CA ARG A 200 -31.60 5.73 4.68
C ARG A 200 -32.77 4.91 5.26
N ARG A 201 -33.38 4.01 4.46
CA ARG A 201 -34.41 3.06 4.91
C ARG A 201 -33.88 2.01 5.89
N ILE A 202 -32.68 1.47 5.67
CA ILE A 202 -32.05 0.51 6.59
C ILE A 202 -31.63 1.22 7.87
N VAL A 203 -31.08 2.44 7.77
CA VAL A 203 -30.76 3.27 8.95
C VAL A 203 -32.03 3.60 9.75
N GLY A 204 -33.14 3.92 9.08
CA GLY A 204 -34.43 4.15 9.74
C GLY A 204 -35.01 2.90 10.42
N VAL A 205 -34.81 1.71 9.85
CA VAL A 205 -35.20 0.44 10.48
C VAL A 205 -34.30 0.12 11.68
N ILE A 206 -33.00 0.33 11.55
CA ILE A 206 -32.04 0.14 12.64
C ILE A 206 -32.34 1.12 13.77
N LEU A 207 -32.58 2.41 13.47
CA LEU A 207 -32.96 3.43 14.45
C LEU A 207 -34.32 3.16 15.09
N SER A 208 -35.29 2.61 14.35
CA SER A 208 -36.60 2.26 14.94
C SER A 208 -36.50 1.03 15.86
N ILE A 209 -35.66 0.06 15.51
CA ILE A 209 -35.30 -1.05 16.40
C ILE A 209 -34.60 -0.50 17.65
N ILE A 210 -33.59 0.37 17.50
CA ILE A 210 -32.92 1.04 18.63
C ILE A 210 -33.92 1.77 19.50
N ALA A 211 -34.76 2.63 18.92
CA ALA A 211 -35.74 3.41 19.65
C ALA A 211 -36.73 2.51 20.40
N SER A 212 -37.14 1.39 19.79
CA SER A 212 -37.99 0.38 20.43
C SER A 212 -37.29 -0.33 21.59
N LEU A 213 -36.00 -0.64 21.44
CA LEU A 213 -35.17 -1.24 22.48
C LEU A 213 -34.91 -0.25 23.63
N ILE A 214 -34.69 1.03 23.32
CA ILE A 214 -34.54 2.10 24.32
C ILE A 214 -35.86 2.31 25.07
N ARG A 215 -37.01 2.30 24.38
CA ARG A 215 -38.34 2.42 25.03
C ARG A 215 -38.66 1.23 25.93
N THR A 216 -38.34 0.02 25.49
CA THR A 216 -38.56 -1.19 26.29
C THR A 216 -37.57 -1.29 27.44
N ALA A 217 -36.33 -0.85 27.24
CA ALA A 217 -35.34 -0.70 28.29
C ALA A 217 -35.79 0.36 29.32
N SER A 218 -36.22 1.56 28.89
CA SER A 218 -36.62 2.64 29.80
C SER A 218 -37.82 2.26 30.69
N VAL A 219 -38.78 1.52 30.15
CA VAL A 219 -39.93 0.98 30.93
C VAL A 219 -39.51 -0.12 31.92
N ARG A 220 -38.46 -0.89 31.62
CA ARG A 220 -37.91 -1.89 32.57
C ARG A 220 -36.98 -1.26 33.61
N ILE A 221 -36.22 -0.23 33.22
CA ILE A 221 -35.34 0.56 34.08
C ILE A 221 -36.15 1.24 35.18
N SER A 222 -37.32 1.81 34.84
CA SER A 222 -38.19 2.47 35.83
C SER A 222 -38.77 1.52 36.89
N ARG A 223 -38.94 0.23 36.57
CA ARG A 223 -39.45 -0.78 37.51
C ARG A 223 -38.38 -1.35 38.43
N HIS A 224 -37.11 -1.38 38.01
CA HIS A 224 -36.01 -1.98 38.76
C HIS A 224 -34.69 -1.19 38.62
N PRO A 225 -34.62 0.03 39.21
CA PRO A 225 -33.50 0.95 39.02
C PRO A 225 -32.13 0.36 39.41
N GLY A 226 -32.08 -0.48 40.45
CA GLY A 226 -30.85 -1.14 40.90
C GLY A 226 -30.32 -2.23 39.96
N ARG A 227 -31.17 -2.93 39.22
CA ARG A 227 -30.73 -3.97 38.26
C ARG A 227 -30.36 -3.36 36.91
N SER A 228 -31.03 -2.27 36.53
CA SER A 228 -30.72 -1.53 35.31
C SER A 228 -29.39 -0.80 35.34
N THR A 229 -29.03 -0.23 36.48
CA THR A 229 -27.73 0.45 36.65
C THR A 229 -26.57 -0.53 36.54
N ALA A 230 -26.70 -1.72 37.15
CA ALA A 230 -25.73 -2.79 36.99
C ALA A 230 -25.59 -3.25 35.52
N PHE A 231 -26.72 -3.39 34.80
CA PHE A 231 -26.69 -3.75 33.38
C PHE A 231 -26.06 -2.65 32.50
N ALA A 232 -26.42 -1.38 32.73
CA ALA A 232 -25.83 -0.24 32.03
C ALA A 232 -24.33 -0.14 32.31
N ALA A 233 -23.88 -0.42 33.55
CA ALA A 233 -22.47 -0.48 33.89
C ALA A 233 -21.75 -1.62 33.16
N ILE A 234 -22.33 -2.82 33.10
CA ILE A 234 -21.77 -3.95 32.34
C ILE A 234 -21.67 -3.61 30.84
N LEU A 235 -22.71 -2.98 30.28
CA LEU A 235 -22.72 -2.56 28.88
C LEU A 235 -21.68 -1.47 28.62
N ALA A 236 -21.56 -0.48 29.51
CA ALA A 236 -20.55 0.58 29.42
C ALA A 236 -19.14 0.02 29.56
N ILE A 237 -18.92 -0.93 30.48
CA ILE A 237 -17.64 -1.65 30.61
C ILE A 237 -17.35 -2.47 29.36
N ALA A 238 -18.35 -3.14 28.77
CA ALA A 238 -18.17 -3.88 27.52
C ALA A 238 -17.86 -2.94 26.33
N CYS A 239 -18.51 -1.78 26.25
CA CYS A 239 -18.23 -0.76 25.23
C CYS A 239 -16.85 -0.11 25.43
N LEU A 240 -16.46 0.21 26.67
CA LEU A 240 -15.12 0.71 27.00
C LEU A 240 -14.06 -0.34 26.72
N ALA A 241 -14.30 -1.60 27.10
CA ALA A 241 -13.41 -2.71 26.78
C ALA A 241 -13.32 -2.96 25.27
N ALA A 242 -14.39 -2.74 24.51
CA ALA A 242 -14.38 -2.81 23.05
C ALA A 242 -13.70 -1.59 22.39
N HIS A 243 -13.81 -0.40 23.00
CA HIS A 243 -13.14 0.82 22.56
C HIS A 243 -11.63 0.78 22.80
N ASP A 244 -11.24 0.28 23.97
CA ASP A 244 -9.85 0.13 24.41
C ASP A 244 -9.25 -1.22 23.98
N ALA A 245 -10.07 -2.12 23.42
CA ALA A 245 -9.57 -3.35 22.81
C ALA A 245 -8.53 -2.94 21.75
N PRO A 246 -7.33 -3.52 21.79
CA PRO A 246 -6.30 -3.19 20.83
C PRO A 246 -6.89 -3.37 19.43
N ARG A 247 -6.76 -2.34 18.58
CA ARG A 247 -7.27 -2.27 17.20
C ARG A 247 -6.54 -3.26 16.27
N ASN A 248 -6.11 -4.40 16.79
CA ASN A 248 -5.35 -5.46 16.12
C ASN A 248 -6.23 -6.27 15.14
N GLY A 249 -7.44 -5.80 14.83
CA GLY A 249 -8.51 -6.61 14.28
C GLY A 249 -9.03 -7.56 15.36
N ILE A 250 -10.34 -7.53 15.65
CA ILE A 250 -10.92 -8.49 16.59
C ILE A 250 -10.72 -9.89 16.00
N VAL A 251 -9.80 -10.65 16.59
CA VAL A 251 -9.47 -12.03 16.20
C VAL A 251 -10.60 -12.93 16.65
N ILE A 252 -11.20 -13.66 15.72
CA ILE A 252 -12.35 -14.53 16.03
C ILE A 252 -11.94 -15.99 16.03
N SER A 253 -10.98 -16.33 15.18
CA SER A 253 -10.48 -17.68 15.03
C SER A 253 -8.99 -17.64 14.75
N SER A 254 -8.20 -18.25 15.63
CA SER A 254 -6.77 -18.48 15.45
C SER A 254 -6.45 -19.85 14.86
N GLY A 255 -7.44 -20.57 14.33
CA GLY A 255 -7.26 -21.91 13.77
C GLY A 255 -8.48 -22.41 13.00
N SER A 256 -8.34 -23.61 12.43
CA SER A 256 -9.42 -24.31 11.73
C SER A 256 -10.48 -24.76 12.73
N PHE A 257 -11.47 -23.92 13.00
CA PHE A 257 -12.67 -24.31 13.74
C PHE A 257 -13.86 -24.29 12.77
N PRO A 258 -14.11 -25.38 12.02
CA PRO A 258 -15.29 -25.50 11.20
C PRO A 258 -16.54 -25.33 12.08
N PRO A 259 -17.54 -24.53 11.69
CA PRO A 259 -17.77 -23.93 10.37
C PRO A 259 -17.23 -22.49 10.21
N PHE A 260 -16.65 -21.89 11.24
CA PHE A 260 -16.45 -20.44 11.28
C PHE A 260 -15.29 -19.97 10.41
N SER A 261 -14.16 -20.67 10.39
CA SER A 261 -13.03 -20.30 9.52
C SER A 261 -12.07 -21.47 9.40
N ARG A 262 -11.37 -21.53 8.26
CA ARG A 262 -10.30 -22.50 8.01
C ARG A 262 -8.93 -21.98 8.46
N GLY A 263 -8.75 -20.66 8.53
CA GLY A 263 -7.51 -20.01 8.95
C GLY A 263 -7.75 -18.80 9.87
N HIS A 264 -6.69 -18.02 10.08
CA HIS A 264 -6.76 -16.84 10.94
C HIS A 264 -7.67 -15.76 10.34
N THR A 265 -8.63 -15.24 11.12
CA THR A 265 -9.57 -14.20 10.63
C THR A 265 -9.79 -13.07 11.63
N THR A 266 -9.96 -11.86 11.08
CA THR A 266 -10.29 -10.65 11.85
C THR A 266 -11.51 -9.95 11.26
N PHE A 267 -12.31 -9.30 12.12
CA PHE A 267 -13.45 -8.49 11.67
C PHE A 267 -13.01 -7.20 10.98
N LEU A 268 -12.06 -6.50 11.62
CA LEU A 268 -11.49 -5.27 11.09
C LEU A 268 -10.19 -5.58 10.36
N GLU A 269 -9.77 -4.64 9.54
CA GLU A 269 -8.51 -4.72 8.85
C GLU A 269 -7.37 -4.78 9.88
N PRO A 270 -6.58 -5.87 9.91
CA PRO A 270 -5.54 -6.03 10.93
C PRO A 270 -4.34 -5.13 10.60
N PRO A 271 -3.68 -4.53 11.62
CA PRO A 271 -2.40 -3.86 11.45
C PRO A 271 -1.33 -4.83 10.96
N MET A 272 -0.44 -4.38 10.06
CA MET A 272 0.58 -5.24 9.48
C MET A 272 1.58 -5.76 10.51
N ASP A 273 1.92 -4.98 11.54
CA ASP A 273 2.87 -5.41 12.56
C ASP A 273 2.32 -6.58 13.40
N TYR A 274 1.01 -6.57 13.67
CA TYR A 274 0.32 -7.69 14.29
C TYR A 274 0.39 -8.96 13.42
N LEU A 275 0.19 -8.83 12.11
CA LEU A 275 0.24 -9.97 11.18
C LEU A 275 1.64 -10.59 11.10
N VAL A 276 2.67 -9.76 11.03
CA VAL A 276 4.06 -10.24 11.01
C VAL A 276 4.39 -10.96 12.31
N GLN A 277 4.06 -10.36 13.46
CA GLN A 277 4.27 -11.01 14.76
C GLN A 277 3.52 -12.34 14.85
N TYR A 278 2.27 -12.40 14.40
CA TYR A 278 1.49 -13.63 14.36
C TYR A 278 2.19 -14.76 13.55
N CYS A 279 2.78 -14.42 12.41
CA CYS A 279 3.49 -15.39 11.56
C CYS A 279 4.87 -15.79 12.11
N VAL A 280 5.55 -14.91 12.85
CA VAL A 280 6.80 -15.23 13.55
C VAL A 280 6.49 -16.13 14.75
N ASP A 281 5.51 -15.76 15.58
CA ASP A 281 5.08 -16.55 16.74
C ASP A 281 4.54 -17.93 16.35
N SER A 282 3.94 -18.06 15.16
CA SER A 282 3.46 -19.36 14.66
C SER A 282 4.61 -20.26 14.23
N ARG A 283 5.74 -19.67 13.79
CA ARG A 283 6.99 -20.38 13.48
C ARG A 283 7.60 -20.95 14.75
N GLU A 284 7.81 -20.11 15.76
CA GLU A 284 8.48 -20.47 17.02
C GLU A 284 7.74 -21.59 17.77
N ARG A 285 6.43 -21.72 17.54
CA ARG A 285 5.61 -22.82 18.06
C ARG A 285 5.76 -24.14 17.31
N GLY A 286 6.57 -24.21 16.25
CA GLY A 286 6.88 -25.42 15.48
C GLY A 286 5.75 -25.92 14.56
N SER A 287 4.62 -25.22 14.49
CA SER A 287 3.43 -25.67 13.74
C SER A 287 3.09 -24.81 12.52
N GLY A 288 3.71 -23.63 12.38
CA GLY A 288 3.24 -22.60 11.44
C GLY A 288 3.90 -22.58 10.06
N TRP A 289 5.05 -23.22 9.89
CA TRP A 289 5.91 -23.09 8.70
C TRP A 289 6.06 -24.37 7.88
N THR A 290 5.13 -25.30 8.06
CA THR A 290 4.99 -26.45 7.15
C THR A 290 4.33 -26.00 5.86
N SER A 291 4.93 -26.35 4.72
CA SER A 291 4.34 -26.07 3.41
C SER A 291 2.97 -26.76 3.31
N SER A 292 1.97 -26.07 2.77
CA SER A 292 0.68 -26.68 2.48
C SER A 292 0.63 -27.36 1.11
N LEU A 293 1.71 -27.29 0.34
CA LEU A 293 1.81 -27.92 -0.97
C LEU A 293 2.08 -29.43 -0.82
N PRO A 294 1.55 -30.27 -1.73
CA PRO A 294 1.89 -31.68 -1.74
C PRO A 294 3.40 -31.85 -1.93
N GLU A 295 3.99 -32.83 -1.24
CA GLU A 295 5.40 -33.15 -1.43
C GLU A 295 5.66 -33.45 -2.92
N PRO A 296 6.74 -32.92 -3.50
CA PRO A 296 7.05 -33.17 -4.89
C PRO A 296 7.25 -34.68 -5.05
N THR A 297 6.37 -35.31 -5.82
CA THR A 297 6.52 -36.74 -6.15
C THR A 297 7.86 -36.90 -6.85
N SER A 298 8.86 -37.44 -6.15
CA SER A 298 10.17 -37.70 -6.73
C SER A 298 9.99 -38.73 -7.84
N LYS A 299 9.84 -38.25 -9.08
CA LYS A 299 9.66 -39.12 -10.24
C LYS A 299 10.96 -39.91 -10.44
N LYS A 300 11.03 -41.10 -9.84
CA LYS A 300 12.08 -42.13 -10.02
C LYS A 300 12.20 -42.67 -11.46
N GLY A 301 11.81 -41.93 -12.50
CA GLY A 301 11.76 -42.45 -13.87
C GLY A 301 11.81 -41.45 -15.02
N ALA A 302 11.98 -40.15 -14.78
CA ALA A 302 12.07 -39.19 -15.88
C ALA A 302 13.48 -39.24 -16.52
N LYS A 303 13.62 -40.01 -17.61
CA LYS A 303 14.81 -39.99 -18.48
C LYS A 303 15.11 -38.54 -18.90
N LYS A 304 16.22 -37.99 -18.40
CA LYS A 304 16.81 -36.71 -18.81
C LYS A 304 16.93 -36.66 -20.34
N ARG A 305 16.02 -35.94 -21.01
CA ARG A 305 16.27 -35.48 -22.37
C ARG A 305 17.14 -34.23 -22.25
N SER A 306 18.34 -34.32 -22.81
CA SER A 306 19.31 -33.23 -22.90
C SER A 306 18.78 -32.15 -23.85
N SER A 307 18.15 -31.12 -23.31
CA SER A 307 17.96 -29.84 -24.00
C SER A 307 19.00 -28.84 -23.47
N SER A 308 19.55 -28.07 -24.40
CA SER A 308 20.65 -27.12 -24.27
C SER A 308 20.52 -26.17 -23.09
N SER A 309 21.66 -25.97 -22.40
CA SER A 309 21.80 -25.22 -21.16
C SER A 309 21.99 -23.72 -21.41
N SER A 310 20.96 -22.91 -21.14
CA SER A 310 21.17 -21.54 -20.64
C SER A 310 21.32 -21.60 -19.12
N SER A 311 22.28 -20.87 -18.57
CA SER A 311 22.69 -20.85 -17.16
C SER A 311 21.66 -20.13 -16.27
N ARG A 312 20.46 -20.69 -16.13
CA ARG A 312 19.43 -20.15 -15.25
C ARG A 312 19.82 -20.36 -13.77
N THR A 313 20.39 -19.34 -13.14
CA THR A 313 20.63 -19.32 -11.68
C THR A 313 19.28 -19.30 -10.94
N THR A 314 18.92 -20.42 -10.35
CA THR A 314 17.71 -20.54 -9.52
C THR A 314 18.10 -20.71 -8.06
N VAL A 315 17.64 -19.80 -7.20
CA VAL A 315 17.81 -19.88 -5.75
C VAL A 315 16.48 -20.38 -5.15
N GLY A 316 16.48 -21.59 -4.56
CA GLY A 316 15.37 -22.11 -3.74
C GLY A 316 14.34 -23.06 -4.38
N GLY A 317 13.96 -24.09 -3.59
CA GLY A 317 12.59 -24.55 -3.24
C GLY A 317 11.61 -25.23 -4.22
N VAL A 318 10.60 -25.84 -3.58
CA VAL A 318 9.48 -26.64 -4.12
C VAL A 318 8.46 -25.74 -4.83
N GLY A 319 8.77 -25.29 -6.04
CA GLY A 319 7.86 -24.44 -6.83
C GLY A 319 7.06 -25.25 -7.86
N MET A 320 5.74 -25.35 -7.71
CA MET A 320 4.88 -26.03 -8.69
C MET A 320 4.68 -25.20 -9.97
N THR A 321 4.77 -23.88 -9.85
CA THR A 321 4.60 -22.95 -10.99
C THR A 321 5.88 -22.74 -11.80
N ARG A 322 7.00 -23.36 -11.40
CA ARG A 322 8.30 -23.20 -12.07
C ARG A 322 8.28 -23.67 -13.53
N SER A 323 7.56 -24.75 -13.81
CA SER A 323 7.40 -25.33 -15.14
C SER A 323 6.16 -24.81 -15.88
N LEU A 324 5.38 -23.91 -15.27
CA LEU A 324 4.29 -23.26 -15.99
C LEU A 324 4.92 -22.24 -16.94
N GLU A 325 4.97 -22.63 -18.22
CA GLU A 325 5.11 -21.72 -19.33
C GLU A 325 3.84 -20.87 -19.36
N ILE A 326 3.97 -19.65 -18.87
CA ILE A 326 2.93 -18.65 -19.02
C ILE A 326 3.12 -18.14 -20.44
N ASP A 327 2.29 -18.59 -21.38
CA ASP A 327 2.35 -18.14 -22.77
C ASP A 327 2.17 -16.61 -22.81
N GLY A 328 3.29 -15.88 -22.85
CA GLY A 328 3.30 -14.43 -23.02
C GLY A 328 2.84 -14.03 -24.43
N ALA A 329 3.00 -14.92 -25.40
CA ALA A 329 2.69 -14.67 -26.80
C ALA A 329 1.17 -14.49 -27.08
N SER A 330 0.30 -14.99 -26.20
CA SER A 330 -1.15 -14.93 -26.39
C SER A 330 -1.81 -13.61 -25.97
N LEU A 331 -1.10 -12.67 -25.34
CA LEU A 331 -1.69 -11.35 -25.10
C LEU A 331 -1.80 -10.58 -26.42
N SER A 332 -3.03 -10.38 -26.88
CA SER A 332 -3.41 -9.32 -27.83
C SER A 332 -3.27 -7.91 -27.23
N CYS A 333 -2.75 -7.76 -26.00
CA CYS A 333 -2.47 -6.48 -25.33
C CYS A 333 -1.56 -5.52 -26.09
N ALA A 334 -1.00 -5.88 -27.25
CA ALA A 334 -0.39 -4.90 -28.15
C ALA A 334 -1.38 -3.77 -28.53
N GLU A 335 -2.70 -4.01 -28.42
CA GLU A 335 -3.76 -3.00 -28.63
C GLU A 335 -4.55 -2.66 -27.35
N GLY A 336 -4.11 -3.13 -26.19
CA GLY A 336 -4.83 -2.95 -24.93
C GLY A 336 -4.75 -1.51 -24.42
N GLU A 337 -5.91 -0.94 -24.09
CA GLU A 337 -6.03 0.40 -23.49
C GLU A 337 -5.19 0.49 -22.19
N GLU A 338 -4.48 1.59 -22.00
CA GLU A 338 -3.57 1.74 -20.87
C GLU A 338 -4.26 1.52 -19.52
N GLY A 339 -3.78 0.52 -18.78
CA GLY A 339 -4.31 0.20 -17.45
C GLY A 339 -5.44 -0.83 -17.47
N SER A 340 -5.77 -1.40 -18.63
CA SER A 340 -6.52 -2.64 -18.69
C SER A 340 -5.73 -3.78 -18.05
N THR A 341 -6.44 -4.64 -17.32
CA THR A 341 -5.89 -5.87 -16.76
C THR A 341 -6.65 -7.06 -17.30
N GLU A 342 -5.95 -7.94 -17.99
CA GLU A 342 -6.51 -9.18 -18.49
C GLU A 342 -6.41 -10.25 -17.41
N VAL A 343 -7.49 -11.01 -17.23
CA VAL A 343 -7.56 -12.08 -16.23
C VAL A 343 -7.96 -13.37 -16.93
N GLU A 344 -7.14 -14.38 -16.79
CA GLU A 344 -7.39 -15.72 -17.32
C GLU A 344 -7.52 -16.70 -16.16
N THR A 345 -8.66 -17.40 -16.11
CA THR A 345 -8.90 -18.47 -15.14
C THR A 345 -9.11 -19.79 -15.85
N SER A 346 -8.25 -20.76 -15.56
CA SER A 346 -8.39 -22.14 -16.00
C SER A 346 -8.78 -23.02 -14.80
N ARG A 347 -9.89 -23.77 -14.92
CA ARG A 347 -10.29 -24.79 -13.95
C ARG A 347 -9.85 -26.19 -14.41
N SER A 348 -9.73 -27.11 -13.45
CA SER A 348 -9.40 -28.53 -13.58
C SER A 348 -9.63 -29.14 -14.98
N GLY A 349 -8.58 -29.70 -15.57
CA GLY A 349 -8.66 -30.48 -16.81
C GLY A 349 -7.76 -29.99 -17.95
N ILE A 350 -7.34 -28.72 -17.92
CA ILE A 350 -6.47 -28.12 -18.96
C ILE A 350 -4.99 -28.33 -18.62
N VAL A 351 -4.61 -28.11 -17.36
CA VAL A 351 -3.23 -28.28 -16.89
C VAL A 351 -3.19 -29.41 -15.87
N GLU A 352 -2.43 -30.47 -16.17
CA GLU A 352 -2.32 -31.65 -15.32
C GLU A 352 -1.74 -31.29 -13.94
N GLY A 353 -2.42 -31.71 -12.87
CA GLY A 353 -1.96 -31.51 -11.48
C GLY A 353 -2.53 -30.29 -10.75
N PHE A 354 -3.26 -29.39 -11.42
CA PHE A 354 -3.85 -28.20 -10.81
C PHE A 354 -5.38 -28.24 -10.76
N GLU A 355 -5.94 -27.75 -9.66
CA GLU A 355 -7.39 -27.54 -9.48
C GLU A 355 -7.84 -26.20 -10.08
N LEU A 356 -7.04 -25.16 -9.84
CA LEU A 356 -7.32 -23.78 -10.23
C LEU A 356 -6.00 -23.10 -10.60
N ILE A 357 -5.97 -22.47 -11.77
CA ILE A 357 -4.93 -21.53 -12.15
C ILE A 357 -5.64 -20.23 -12.53
N THR A 358 -5.28 -19.15 -11.88
CA THR A 358 -5.78 -17.81 -12.19
C THR A 358 -4.60 -16.89 -12.38
N THR A 359 -4.51 -16.27 -13.55
CA THR A 359 -3.43 -15.33 -13.89
C THR A 359 -4.02 -13.98 -14.26
N ALA A 360 -3.57 -12.91 -13.60
CA ALA A 360 -3.83 -11.55 -14.03
C ALA A 360 -2.58 -10.97 -14.67
N ARG A 361 -2.76 -10.24 -15.77
CA ARG A 361 -1.68 -9.57 -16.49
C ARG A 361 -2.01 -8.08 -16.60
N ALA A 362 -1.00 -7.25 -16.38
CA ALA A 362 -1.12 -5.80 -16.45
C ALA A 362 0.05 -5.24 -17.25
N LEU A 363 -0.25 -4.45 -18.27
CA LEU A 363 0.76 -3.78 -19.09
C LEU A 363 1.19 -2.47 -18.43
N VAL A 364 2.49 -2.36 -18.17
CA VAL A 364 3.15 -1.13 -17.74
C VAL A 364 3.75 -0.48 -18.98
N VAL A 365 2.98 0.42 -19.56
CA VAL A 365 3.41 1.38 -20.57
C VAL A 365 3.37 2.76 -19.94
N GLU A 366 4.37 3.57 -20.25
CA GLU A 366 4.30 5.00 -19.96
C GLU A 366 3.52 5.63 -21.11
N SER A 367 2.36 6.21 -20.81
CA SER A 367 1.68 7.08 -21.77
C SER A 367 2.64 8.15 -22.21
N ASP A 368 2.80 8.29 -23.52
CA ASP A 368 3.29 9.52 -24.11
C ASP A 368 2.25 10.59 -23.78
N GLY A 369 2.39 11.18 -22.59
CA GLY A 369 1.65 12.35 -22.19
C GLY A 369 1.86 13.35 -23.32
N SER A 370 0.77 13.66 -24.01
CA SER A 370 0.66 14.47 -25.23
C SER A 370 1.06 15.93 -25.03
N GLY A 371 2.09 16.19 -24.24
CA GLY A 371 2.69 17.49 -24.07
C GLY A 371 3.49 17.79 -25.33
N GLU A 372 2.89 18.59 -26.21
CA GLU A 372 3.43 19.20 -27.44
C GLU A 372 4.70 20.06 -27.23
N ASP A 373 5.44 19.88 -26.13
CA ASP A 373 6.66 20.60 -25.85
C ASP A 373 7.86 19.86 -26.48
N GLU A 374 7.79 19.73 -27.81
CA GLU A 374 8.85 19.20 -28.69
C GLU A 374 10.02 20.19 -28.75
N GLY A 375 10.83 20.18 -27.70
CA GLY A 375 12.20 20.67 -27.80
C GLY A 375 13.05 19.62 -28.50
N ILE A 376 13.66 19.98 -29.64
CA ILE A 376 14.63 19.24 -30.46
C ILE A 376 15.64 18.46 -29.59
N ILE A 377 15.26 17.26 -29.15
CA ILE A 377 16.07 16.30 -28.43
C ILE A 377 15.84 15.01 -29.19
N ASP A 378 16.92 14.25 -29.41
CA ASP A 378 16.87 12.95 -30.09
C ASP A 378 15.82 12.05 -29.41
N GLU A 379 14.66 11.90 -30.05
CA GLU A 379 13.47 11.22 -29.51
C GLU A 379 13.78 9.77 -29.12
N ASN A 380 14.79 9.18 -29.76
CA ASN A 380 15.25 7.82 -29.48
C ASN A 380 15.91 7.71 -28.10
N ASP A 381 16.70 8.71 -27.70
CA ASP A 381 17.43 8.67 -26.43
C ASP A 381 16.49 8.85 -25.23
N GLU A 382 15.54 9.78 -25.31
CA GLU A 382 14.56 10.02 -24.24
C GLU A 382 13.61 8.82 -24.08
N SER A 383 13.16 8.21 -25.19
CA SER A 383 12.28 7.03 -25.16
C SER A 383 12.99 5.81 -24.57
N LYS A 384 14.23 5.53 -25.01
CA LYS A 384 15.06 4.47 -24.42
C LYS A 384 15.28 4.70 -22.93
N PHE A 385 15.48 5.96 -22.55
CA PHE A 385 15.70 6.35 -21.18
C PHE A 385 14.46 6.18 -20.28
N ARG A 386 13.27 6.55 -20.76
CA ARG A 386 11.99 6.31 -20.08
C ARG A 386 11.74 4.82 -19.86
N LEU A 387 11.95 4.02 -20.90
CA LEU A 387 11.84 2.57 -20.84
C LEU A 387 12.76 1.97 -19.77
N GLU A 388 14.01 2.44 -19.68
CA GLU A 388 14.96 2.00 -18.67
C GLU A 388 14.53 2.37 -17.25
N CYS A 389 14.04 3.60 -17.04
CA CYS A 389 13.49 4.01 -15.73
C CYS A 389 12.33 3.13 -15.28
N MET A 390 11.47 2.75 -16.22
CA MET A 390 10.34 1.90 -15.96
C MET A 390 10.76 0.47 -15.66
N ARG A 391 11.72 -0.09 -16.40
CA ARG A 391 12.32 -1.41 -16.11
C ARG A 391 12.91 -1.44 -14.70
N GLN A 392 13.74 -0.44 -14.38
CA GLN A 392 14.34 -0.31 -13.05
C GLN A 392 13.28 -0.21 -11.95
N SER A 393 12.25 0.61 -12.15
CA SER A 393 11.15 0.78 -11.19
C SER A 393 10.40 -0.52 -10.97
N THR A 394 10.11 -1.25 -12.05
CA THR A 394 9.34 -2.49 -12.03
C THR A 394 10.14 -3.63 -11.36
N ARG A 395 11.45 -3.75 -11.67
CA ARG A 395 12.37 -4.66 -10.96
C ARG A 395 12.51 -4.31 -9.48
N SER A 396 12.55 -3.02 -9.13
CA SER A 396 12.67 -2.59 -7.73
C SER A 396 11.48 -3.05 -6.88
N ILE A 397 10.27 -3.08 -7.45
CA ILE A 397 9.07 -3.54 -6.74
C ILE A 397 9.14 -5.02 -6.41
N ILE A 398 9.64 -5.86 -7.33
CA ILE A 398 9.89 -7.29 -7.04
C ILE A 398 10.97 -7.43 -5.97
N LYS A 399 12.11 -6.75 -6.12
CA LYS A 399 13.23 -6.87 -5.16
C LYS A 399 12.84 -6.41 -3.76
N GLU A 400 12.04 -5.34 -3.66
CA GLU A 400 11.53 -4.81 -2.38
C GLU A 400 10.27 -5.51 -1.87
N ARG A 401 9.68 -6.44 -2.63
CA ARG A 401 8.45 -7.19 -2.30
C ARG A 401 7.24 -6.29 -2.00
N LYS A 402 7.16 -5.10 -2.62
CA LYS A 402 6.09 -4.11 -2.40
C LYS A 402 4.91 -4.33 -3.34
N PHE A 403 4.30 -5.51 -3.26
CA PHE A 403 3.25 -5.93 -4.20
C PHE A 403 1.87 -5.28 -3.95
N SER A 404 1.67 -4.62 -2.80
CA SER A 404 0.38 -4.04 -2.40
C SER A 404 0.51 -2.57 -1.94
N GLU A 405 1.48 -1.82 -2.45
CA GLU A 405 1.75 -0.44 -2.02
C GLU A 405 0.65 0.52 -2.49
N PHE A 406 0.25 0.42 -3.77
CA PHE A 406 -0.78 1.26 -4.37
C PHE A 406 -1.92 0.39 -4.87
N ILE A 407 -3.01 0.32 -4.12
CA ILE A 407 -4.20 -0.44 -4.51
C ILE A 407 -5.28 0.59 -4.89
N PRO A 408 -5.84 0.55 -6.11
CA PRO A 408 -6.87 1.49 -6.51
C PRO A 408 -8.08 1.37 -5.58
N GLY A 409 -8.69 2.51 -5.23
CA GLY A 409 -9.75 2.58 -4.21
C GLY A 409 -10.97 1.69 -4.48
N ASP A 410 -11.21 1.32 -5.73
CA ASP A 410 -12.31 0.43 -6.15
C ASP A 410 -12.01 -1.07 -5.94
N SER A 411 -10.76 -1.44 -5.69
CA SER A 411 -10.37 -2.84 -5.51
C SER A 411 -10.49 -3.32 -4.06
N LEU A 412 -10.50 -4.64 -3.87
CA LEU A 412 -10.66 -5.22 -2.54
C LEU A 412 -9.46 -4.85 -1.66
N PRO A 413 -9.67 -4.43 -0.39
CA PRO A 413 -8.57 -4.11 0.49
C PRO A 413 -7.75 -5.37 0.73
N LEU A 414 -6.53 -5.32 0.21
CA LEU A 414 -5.52 -6.36 0.25
C LEU A 414 -4.26 -5.75 0.83
N LYS A 415 -3.60 -6.47 1.72
CA LYS A 415 -2.30 -6.09 2.28
C LYS A 415 -1.35 -7.26 2.14
N PHE A 416 -0.12 -6.98 1.75
CA PHE A 416 0.95 -7.94 1.64
C PHE A 416 2.23 -7.36 2.24
N ARG A 417 2.98 -8.18 2.98
CA ARG A 417 4.31 -7.82 3.47
C ARG A 417 5.17 -9.07 3.57
N SER A 418 6.36 -9.01 3.00
CA SER A 418 7.42 -9.98 3.27
C SER A 418 8.22 -9.57 4.51
N PHE A 419 8.84 -10.56 5.14
CA PHE A 419 9.70 -10.38 6.31
C PHE A 419 10.73 -11.51 6.36
N LEU A 420 11.84 -11.22 7.03
CA LEU A 420 12.96 -12.14 7.17
C LEU A 420 12.93 -12.78 8.56
N VAL A 421 13.20 -14.08 8.64
CA VAL A 421 13.25 -14.82 9.90
C VAL A 421 14.51 -15.67 9.93
N ALA A 422 15.22 -15.66 11.06
CA ALA A 422 16.42 -16.48 11.24
C ALA A 422 16.09 -17.97 11.07
N SER A 423 16.90 -18.69 10.28
CA SER A 423 16.76 -20.13 10.14
C SER A 423 17.22 -20.84 11.42
N GLU A 424 16.53 -21.91 11.81
CA GLU A 424 16.92 -22.73 12.98
C GLU A 424 17.90 -23.86 12.57
N ASP A 425 17.94 -24.19 11.27
CA ASP A 425 18.49 -25.45 10.76
C ASP A 425 19.95 -25.36 10.26
N ASP A 426 20.53 -24.16 10.13
CA ASP A 426 21.85 -24.01 9.55
C ASP A 426 22.93 -23.73 10.61
N HIS A 427 23.90 -24.64 10.68
CA HIS A 427 25.14 -24.47 11.45
C HIS A 427 25.99 -23.26 10.98
N ASP A 428 25.62 -22.66 9.86
CA ASP A 428 26.13 -21.39 9.36
C ASP A 428 25.17 -20.28 9.78
N ASN A 429 25.59 -19.49 10.79
CA ASN A 429 24.79 -18.47 11.52
C ASN A 429 24.09 -17.37 10.69
N ASP A 430 24.14 -17.41 9.36
CA ASP A 430 23.67 -16.34 8.48
C ASP A 430 22.53 -16.75 7.54
N ALA A 431 22.03 -17.99 7.59
CA ALA A 431 20.90 -18.39 6.76
C ALA A 431 19.58 -17.80 7.29
N VAL A 432 18.86 -17.11 6.42
CA VAL A 432 17.61 -16.41 6.71
C VAL A 432 16.53 -16.93 5.78
N ASP A 433 15.39 -17.33 6.35
CA ASP A 433 14.21 -17.65 5.56
C ASP A 433 13.38 -16.40 5.31
N GLU A 434 12.88 -16.25 4.09
CA GLU A 434 11.91 -15.21 3.75
C GLU A 434 10.46 -15.74 3.92
N GLY A 435 9.74 -15.14 4.86
CA GLY A 435 8.31 -15.32 5.06
C GLY A 435 7.51 -14.16 4.45
N ALA A 436 6.22 -14.37 4.24
CA ALA A 436 5.30 -13.29 3.90
C ALA A 436 3.92 -13.51 4.52
N VAL A 437 3.18 -12.42 4.67
CA VAL A 437 1.81 -12.46 5.15
C VAL A 437 0.92 -11.63 4.25
N MET A 438 -0.22 -12.20 3.88
CA MET A 438 -1.25 -11.53 3.11
C MET A 438 -2.53 -11.44 3.95
N SER A 439 -3.17 -10.28 3.97
CA SER A 439 -4.49 -10.08 4.55
C SER A 439 -5.42 -9.54 3.48
N MET A 440 -6.57 -10.18 3.28
CA MET A 440 -7.53 -9.77 2.27
C MET A 440 -8.96 -9.89 2.80
N LYS A 441 -9.80 -8.90 2.50
CA LYS A 441 -11.24 -8.96 2.82
C LYS A 441 -11.92 -10.04 1.98
N PHE A 442 -12.91 -10.72 2.58
CA PHE A 442 -13.62 -11.87 2.01
C PHE A 442 -12.81 -13.16 1.88
N LEU A 443 -11.51 -13.15 2.21
CA LEU A 443 -10.75 -14.38 2.35
C LEU A 443 -11.21 -15.18 3.58
N GLY A 444 -11.62 -14.49 4.64
CA GLY A 444 -12.34 -15.09 5.75
C GLY A 444 -13.84 -15.23 5.46
N ASN A 445 -14.46 -16.29 5.99
CA ASN A 445 -15.92 -16.46 5.90
C ASN A 445 -16.67 -15.26 6.49
N PHE A 446 -17.87 -14.97 5.99
CA PHE A 446 -18.75 -13.88 6.46
C PHE A 446 -18.18 -12.46 6.24
N GLY A 447 -17.45 -12.25 5.13
CA GLY A 447 -16.95 -10.92 4.75
C GLY A 447 -15.81 -10.40 5.61
N ARG A 448 -15.17 -11.27 6.38
CA ARG A 448 -14.05 -10.95 7.27
C ARG A 448 -12.74 -10.91 6.52
N TYR A 449 -11.73 -10.31 7.14
CA TYR A 449 -10.36 -10.40 6.67
C TYR A 449 -9.83 -11.80 6.97
N GLY A 450 -9.31 -12.47 5.94
CA GLY A 450 -8.56 -13.70 6.10
C GLY A 450 -7.07 -13.37 6.05
N VAL A 451 -6.31 -13.98 6.96
CA VAL A 451 -4.85 -13.90 6.97
C VAL A 451 -4.26 -15.17 6.40
N GLN A 452 -3.46 -15.03 5.36
CA GLN A 452 -2.79 -16.10 4.65
C GLN A 452 -1.27 -15.99 4.89
N PRO A 453 -0.69 -16.91 5.68
CA PRO A 453 0.76 -17.02 5.81
C PRO A 453 1.35 -17.65 4.54
N LEU A 454 2.52 -17.14 4.15
CA LEU A 454 3.24 -17.48 2.94
C LEU A 454 4.73 -17.65 3.26
N ARG A 455 5.45 -18.45 2.47
CA ARG A 455 6.91 -18.58 2.50
C ARG A 455 7.44 -18.49 1.07
N ILE A 456 8.63 -17.93 0.88
CA ILE A 456 9.25 -17.92 -0.43
C ILE A 456 9.46 -19.35 -0.94
N SER A 457 9.04 -19.61 -2.17
CA SER A 457 9.31 -20.88 -2.87
C SER A 457 10.63 -20.77 -3.62
N TYR A 458 10.72 -19.79 -4.52
CA TYR A 458 11.88 -19.59 -5.38
C TYR A 458 11.93 -18.14 -5.86
N GLU A 459 13.13 -17.72 -6.23
CA GLU A 459 13.39 -16.48 -6.96
C GLU A 459 14.22 -16.82 -8.20
N THR A 460 13.77 -16.35 -9.36
CA THR A 460 14.52 -16.44 -10.61
C THR A 460 14.76 -15.05 -11.14
N VAL A 461 16.03 -14.71 -11.24
CA VAL A 461 16.50 -13.52 -11.95
C VAL A 461 17.25 -14.04 -13.17
N ILE A 462 16.66 -13.87 -14.36
CA ILE A 462 17.33 -14.15 -15.62
C ILE A 462 17.82 -12.79 -16.14
N ASP A 463 18.93 -12.33 -15.57
CA ASP A 463 19.65 -11.17 -16.08
C ASP A 463 20.53 -11.68 -17.22
N ALA A 464 20.16 -11.38 -18.47
CA ALA A 464 20.92 -11.75 -19.67
C ALA A 464 22.21 -10.90 -19.84
N ASP A 465 22.79 -10.42 -18.73
CA ASP A 465 23.81 -9.36 -18.71
C ASP A 465 25.21 -9.87 -18.33
N ASP A 466 25.42 -11.19 -18.18
CA ASP A 466 26.73 -11.76 -17.83
C ASP A 466 27.58 -12.19 -19.04
N ASP A 467 27.07 -12.05 -20.27
CA ASP A 467 27.84 -12.25 -21.49
C ASP A 467 27.89 -10.92 -22.27
N ASP A 468 29.01 -10.19 -22.15
CA ASP A 468 29.35 -8.94 -22.88
C ASP A 468 29.39 -9.09 -24.42
N ASP A 469 28.89 -10.20 -24.98
CA ASP A 469 28.85 -10.41 -26.42
C ASP A 469 27.57 -9.78 -26.99
N ASP A 470 27.73 -8.55 -27.48
CA ASP A 470 26.80 -7.73 -28.29
C ASP A 470 26.21 -8.43 -29.54
N THR A 471 26.35 -9.74 -29.69
CA THR A 471 25.70 -10.50 -30.75
C THR A 471 24.18 -10.49 -30.55
N GLU A 472 23.52 -9.65 -31.35
CA GLU A 472 22.06 -9.42 -31.43
C GLU A 472 21.20 -10.65 -31.82
N ALA A 473 21.61 -11.87 -31.47
CA ALA A 473 20.86 -13.09 -31.76
C ALA A 473 19.65 -13.21 -30.82
N ASP A 474 18.47 -12.84 -31.34
CA ASP A 474 17.14 -13.21 -30.87
C ASP A 474 16.94 -13.15 -29.33
N GLY A 475 17.04 -11.92 -28.82
CA GLY A 475 16.97 -11.60 -27.41
C GLY A 475 15.71 -12.11 -26.71
N GLU A 476 15.88 -13.20 -25.96
CA GLU A 476 14.89 -13.70 -25.02
C GLU A 476 14.44 -12.58 -24.05
N PRO A 477 13.15 -12.52 -23.70
CA PRO A 477 12.66 -11.53 -22.76
C PRO A 477 13.37 -11.70 -21.40
N LYS A 478 13.83 -10.60 -20.82
CA LYS A 478 14.35 -10.60 -19.44
C LYS A 478 13.19 -10.87 -18.49
N ILE A 479 13.23 -12.00 -17.79
CA ILE A 479 12.18 -12.43 -16.87
C ILE A 479 12.71 -12.40 -15.44
N CYS A 480 12.05 -11.60 -14.60
CA CYS A 480 12.24 -11.60 -13.16
C CYS A 480 10.99 -12.23 -12.52
N SER A 481 11.15 -13.29 -11.72
CA SER A 481 10.01 -13.91 -11.03
C SER A 481 10.31 -14.34 -9.60
N VAL A 482 9.33 -14.17 -8.73
CA VAL A 482 9.37 -14.57 -7.33
C VAL A 482 8.07 -15.29 -7.02
N ALA A 483 8.15 -16.44 -6.36
CA ALA A 483 6.98 -17.21 -5.98
C ALA A 483 6.93 -17.45 -4.47
N PHE A 484 5.72 -17.43 -3.92
CA PHE A 484 5.42 -17.71 -2.53
C PHE A 484 4.41 -18.85 -2.43
N HIS A 485 4.74 -19.90 -1.68
CA HIS A 485 3.77 -20.95 -1.37
C HIS A 485 3.07 -20.67 -0.05
N THR A 486 1.84 -21.17 0.07
CA THR A 486 1.06 -21.07 1.29
C THR A 486 1.56 -22.03 2.36
N LEU A 487 1.49 -21.59 3.61
CA LEU A 487 1.80 -22.40 4.78
C LEU A 487 0.53 -23.06 5.33
N ALA A 488 0.71 -24.18 6.05
CA ALA A 488 -0.38 -24.89 6.71
C ALA A 488 -1.16 -23.97 7.67
N GLY A 489 -2.46 -24.22 7.81
CA GLY A 489 -3.36 -23.36 8.60
C GLY A 489 -3.83 -22.09 7.87
N GLY A 490 -3.42 -21.87 6.62
CA GLY A 490 -3.98 -20.86 5.73
C GLY A 490 -5.42 -21.13 5.28
N HIS A 491 -5.97 -20.20 4.50
CA HIS A 491 -7.32 -20.27 3.93
C HIS A 491 -7.39 -21.10 2.64
N PHE A 492 -6.30 -21.11 1.86
CA PHE A 492 -6.14 -21.94 0.67
C PHE A 492 -4.74 -22.56 0.61
N ASP A 493 -4.59 -23.58 -0.24
CA ASP A 493 -3.32 -24.26 -0.50
C ASP A 493 -2.87 -23.97 -1.92
N GLY A 494 -1.72 -23.36 -2.12
CA GLY A 494 -1.24 -23.00 -3.45
C GLY A 494 0.04 -22.20 -3.47
N GLU A 495 0.34 -21.66 -4.64
CA GLU A 495 1.50 -20.81 -4.90
C GLU A 495 1.06 -19.53 -5.62
N LEU A 496 1.58 -18.39 -5.14
CA LEU A 496 1.45 -17.08 -5.74
C LEU A 496 2.76 -16.72 -6.42
N ARG A 497 2.77 -16.66 -7.74
CA ARG A 497 3.92 -16.28 -8.57
C ARG A 497 3.74 -14.86 -9.08
N PHE A 498 4.74 -14.02 -8.84
CA PHE A 498 4.87 -12.69 -9.40
C PHE A 498 5.94 -12.75 -10.49
N SER A 499 5.63 -12.36 -11.72
CA SER A 499 6.59 -12.30 -12.81
C SER A 499 6.50 -10.99 -13.57
N ILE A 500 7.65 -10.49 -13.96
CA ILE A 500 7.80 -9.32 -14.83
C ILE A 500 8.58 -9.79 -16.05
N GLU A 501 7.96 -9.58 -17.21
CA GLU A 501 8.52 -9.87 -18.53
C GLU A 501 8.78 -8.54 -19.23
N GLU A 502 10.04 -8.24 -19.51
CA GLU A 502 10.41 -7.03 -20.24
C GLU A 502 10.36 -7.29 -21.75
N ARG A 503 9.52 -6.52 -22.46
CA ARG A 503 9.42 -6.59 -23.92
C ARG A 503 10.20 -5.45 -24.55
N LYS A 504 10.91 -5.74 -25.64
CA LYS A 504 11.57 -4.70 -26.43
C LYS A 504 10.50 -3.80 -27.05
N GLY A 505 10.60 -2.48 -26.84
CA GLY A 505 9.70 -1.47 -27.41
C GLY A 505 8.31 -1.32 -26.77
N LEU A 506 7.77 -2.33 -26.11
CA LEU A 506 6.39 -2.31 -25.56
C LEU A 506 6.29 -2.06 -24.05
N GLY A 507 7.43 -2.06 -23.34
CA GLY A 507 7.45 -1.85 -21.90
C GLY A 507 7.58 -3.14 -21.08
N ALA A 508 6.90 -3.19 -19.93
CA ALA A 508 6.97 -4.32 -19.00
C ALA A 508 5.59 -4.92 -18.76
N VAL A 509 5.48 -6.23 -18.88
CA VAL A 509 4.26 -6.98 -18.57
C VAL A 509 4.39 -7.57 -17.17
N VAL A 510 3.53 -7.13 -16.26
CA VAL A 510 3.41 -7.71 -14.93
C VAL A 510 2.40 -8.84 -15.00
N SER A 511 2.77 -10.02 -14.51
CA SER A 511 1.89 -11.17 -14.39
C SER A 511 1.87 -11.67 -12.94
N VAL A 512 0.67 -11.93 -12.43
CA VAL A 512 0.47 -12.53 -11.12
C VAL A 512 -0.37 -13.78 -11.29
N THR A 513 0.19 -14.93 -10.92
CA THR A 513 -0.45 -16.24 -11.08
C THR A 513 -0.69 -16.86 -9.71
N LEU A 514 -1.94 -17.21 -9.42
CA LEU A 514 -2.31 -18.11 -8.34
C LEU A 514 -2.49 -19.52 -8.92
N ALA A 515 -1.75 -20.49 -8.38
CA ALA A 515 -1.89 -21.89 -8.74
C ALA A 515 -2.24 -22.75 -7.51
N ILE A 516 -3.34 -23.48 -7.60
CA ILE A 516 -3.86 -24.39 -6.57
C ILE A 516 -3.68 -25.83 -7.06
N PRO A 517 -3.01 -26.72 -6.31
CA PRO A 517 -2.83 -28.11 -6.72
C PRO A 517 -4.16 -28.87 -6.62
N LYS A 518 -4.27 -29.96 -7.38
CA LYS A 518 -5.43 -30.87 -7.30
C LYS A 518 -5.55 -31.44 -5.89
N GLY A 519 -6.75 -31.32 -5.29
CA GLY A 519 -7.01 -31.72 -3.90
C GLY A 519 -6.60 -30.69 -2.85
N GLY A 520 -5.97 -29.58 -3.25
CA GLY A 520 -5.71 -28.43 -2.38
C GLY A 520 -6.99 -27.64 -2.11
N ARG A 521 -7.00 -26.88 -1.00
CA ARG A 521 -8.11 -25.98 -0.67
C ARG A 521 -8.07 -24.78 -1.63
N ALA A 522 -9.06 -24.65 -2.51
CA ALA A 522 -9.19 -23.52 -3.42
C ALA A 522 -10.08 -22.40 -2.84
N PRO A 523 -9.73 -21.11 -3.05
CA PRO A 523 -10.67 -20.01 -2.84
C PRO A 523 -11.76 -20.01 -3.93
N SER A 524 -12.80 -19.20 -3.75
CA SER A 524 -13.76 -18.96 -4.84
C SER A 524 -13.06 -18.29 -6.03
N VAL A 525 -13.46 -18.63 -7.25
CA VAL A 525 -12.83 -18.06 -8.47
C VAL A 525 -12.87 -16.54 -8.51
N ARG A 526 -14.01 -15.93 -8.15
CA ARG A 526 -14.11 -14.47 -8.07
C ARG A 526 -13.11 -13.86 -7.10
N LEU A 527 -12.85 -14.54 -5.98
CA LEU A 527 -11.85 -14.10 -5.01
C LEU A 527 -10.42 -14.30 -5.54
N ALA A 528 -10.16 -15.41 -6.23
CA ALA A 528 -8.87 -15.67 -6.87
C ALA A 528 -8.55 -14.59 -7.92
N GLU A 529 -9.51 -14.30 -8.81
CA GLU A 529 -9.43 -13.26 -9.84
C GLU A 529 -9.21 -11.89 -9.18
N ALA A 530 -10.05 -11.51 -8.22
CA ALA A 530 -9.88 -10.24 -7.52
C ALA A 530 -8.52 -10.11 -6.83
N MET A 531 -7.99 -11.20 -6.26
CA MET A 531 -6.69 -11.23 -5.60
C MET A 531 -5.54 -11.01 -6.59
N VAL A 532 -5.47 -11.80 -7.67
CA VAL A 532 -4.39 -11.65 -8.65
C VAL A 532 -4.48 -10.31 -9.39
N THR A 533 -5.69 -9.83 -9.69
CA THR A 533 -5.91 -8.52 -10.32
C THR A 533 -5.49 -7.39 -9.39
N SER A 534 -5.80 -7.48 -8.09
CA SER A 534 -5.39 -6.45 -7.12
C SER A 534 -3.87 -6.35 -7.04
N PHE A 535 -3.16 -7.48 -7.06
CA PHE A 535 -1.69 -7.48 -7.11
C PHE A 535 -1.15 -6.95 -8.44
N ALA A 536 -1.64 -7.43 -9.58
CA ALA A 536 -1.15 -7.03 -10.90
C ALA A 536 -1.37 -5.53 -11.15
N THR A 537 -2.57 -5.02 -10.82
CA THR A 537 -2.88 -3.58 -10.87
C THR A 537 -1.99 -2.80 -9.90
N SER A 538 -1.79 -3.31 -8.68
CA SER A 538 -1.00 -2.60 -7.69
C SER A 538 0.46 -2.45 -8.09
N ILE A 539 1.08 -3.52 -8.57
CA ILE A 539 2.45 -3.50 -9.08
C ILE A 539 2.55 -2.56 -10.29
N ALA A 540 1.61 -2.65 -11.24
CA ALA A 540 1.62 -1.78 -12.42
C ALA A 540 1.48 -0.30 -12.07
N GLN A 541 0.57 0.06 -11.16
CA GLN A 541 0.41 1.44 -10.68
C GLN A 541 1.63 1.92 -9.90
N SER A 542 2.17 1.08 -9.03
CA SER A 542 3.39 1.37 -8.26
C SER A 542 4.56 1.65 -9.21
N SER A 543 4.71 0.83 -10.26
CA SER A 543 5.73 1.03 -11.30
C SER A 543 5.55 2.38 -11.97
N ARG A 544 4.35 2.72 -12.45
CA ARG A 544 4.08 4.00 -13.12
C ARG A 544 4.38 5.20 -12.22
N ILE A 545 3.97 5.16 -10.96
CA ILE A 545 4.23 6.23 -10.00
C ILE A 545 5.73 6.42 -9.77
N ARG A 546 6.48 5.33 -9.55
CA ARG A 546 7.94 5.38 -9.36
C ARG A 546 8.67 5.87 -10.60
N THR A 547 8.25 5.44 -11.80
CA THR A 547 8.79 5.93 -13.07
C THR A 547 8.58 7.44 -13.18
N ARG A 548 7.34 7.92 -13.02
CA ARG A 548 7.01 9.36 -13.09
C ARG A 548 7.80 10.18 -12.08
N GLN A 549 7.94 9.70 -10.84
CA GLN A 549 8.75 10.37 -9.82
C GLN A 549 10.23 10.44 -10.20
N THR A 550 10.78 9.35 -10.76
CA THR A 550 12.18 9.28 -11.19
C THR A 550 12.44 10.22 -12.36
N LEU A 551 11.55 10.24 -13.35
CA LEU A 551 11.61 11.15 -14.49
C LEU A 551 11.46 12.61 -14.06
N ALA A 552 10.51 12.92 -13.18
CA ALA A 552 10.34 14.26 -12.64
C ALA A 552 11.60 14.77 -11.91
N ARG A 553 12.20 13.95 -11.04
CA ARG A 553 13.46 14.29 -10.35
C ARG A 553 14.60 14.55 -11.33
N ARG A 554 14.70 13.77 -12.40
CA ARG A 554 15.73 13.97 -13.43
C ARG A 554 15.50 15.21 -14.28
N ARG A 555 14.26 15.48 -14.71
CA ARG A 555 13.89 16.72 -15.41
C ARG A 555 14.22 17.95 -14.56
N GLN A 556 13.90 17.91 -13.26
CA GLN A 556 14.28 18.97 -12.32
C GLN A 556 15.80 19.13 -12.21
N SER A 557 16.55 18.04 -12.07
CA SER A 557 18.01 18.06 -12.02
C SER A 557 18.63 18.62 -13.31
N ARG A 558 18.10 18.21 -14.48
CA ARG A 558 18.53 18.72 -15.79
C ARG A 558 18.26 20.21 -15.92
N GLY A 559 17.03 20.65 -15.64
CA GLY A 559 16.66 22.07 -15.68
C GLY A 559 17.47 22.92 -14.69
N TYR A 560 17.80 22.37 -13.51
CA TYR A 560 18.72 23.03 -12.58
C TYR A 560 20.13 23.18 -13.16
N ARG A 561 20.69 22.10 -13.73
CA ARG A 561 22.02 22.14 -14.38
C ARG A 561 22.07 23.14 -15.54
N GLU A 562 21.03 23.18 -16.37
CA GLU A 562 20.90 24.12 -17.48
C GLU A 562 20.80 25.58 -16.99
N ARG A 563 20.02 25.84 -15.93
CA ARG A 563 19.95 27.19 -15.32
C ARG A 563 21.30 27.61 -14.73
N VAL A 564 22.00 26.69 -14.07
CA VAL A 564 23.32 26.97 -13.48
C VAL A 564 24.37 27.19 -14.56
N SER A 565 24.40 26.36 -15.60
CA SER A 565 25.33 26.52 -16.72
C SER A 565 25.04 27.79 -17.54
N GLY A 566 23.76 28.10 -17.77
CA GLY A 566 23.30 29.32 -18.42
C GLY A 566 23.68 30.58 -17.63
N ARG A 567 23.46 30.59 -16.31
CA ARG A 567 23.93 31.69 -15.43
C ARG A 567 25.45 31.82 -15.45
N GLY A 568 26.18 30.70 -15.45
CA GLY A 568 27.64 30.69 -15.56
C GLY A 568 28.13 31.27 -16.89
N SER A 569 27.48 30.92 -17.99
CA SER A 569 27.77 31.46 -19.33
C SER A 569 27.47 32.97 -19.39
N LEU A 570 26.28 33.39 -18.96
CA LEU A 570 25.89 34.80 -18.91
C LEU A 570 26.84 35.63 -18.06
N LYS A 571 27.25 35.13 -16.89
CA LYS A 571 28.24 35.82 -16.04
C LYS A 571 29.60 35.96 -16.70
N ARG A 572 30.05 34.94 -17.46
CA ARG A 572 31.29 35.01 -18.25
C ARG A 572 31.16 36.05 -19.37
N HIS A 573 30.04 36.07 -20.07
CA HIS A 573 29.75 37.05 -21.12
C HIS A 573 29.73 38.49 -20.57
N LEU A 574 28.99 38.73 -19.48
CA LEU A 574 28.92 40.06 -18.87
C LEU A 574 30.28 40.54 -18.36
N ARG A 575 31.12 39.65 -17.80
CA ARG A 575 32.50 40.00 -17.42
C ARG A 575 33.34 40.41 -18.62
N TYR A 576 33.26 39.63 -19.70
CA TYR A 576 33.97 39.93 -20.93
C TYR A 576 33.53 41.27 -21.53
N GLU A 577 32.22 41.56 -21.56
CA GLU A 577 31.71 42.86 -22.03
C GLU A 577 32.15 44.03 -21.14
N GLN A 578 32.14 43.86 -19.82
CA GLN A 578 32.62 44.87 -18.88
C GLN A 578 34.12 45.14 -19.06
N GLU A 579 34.93 44.09 -19.22
CA GLU A 579 36.37 44.19 -19.45
C GLU A 579 36.65 44.91 -20.78
N LYS A 580 35.93 44.54 -21.84
CA LYS A 580 36.00 45.21 -23.15
C LYS A 580 35.66 46.70 -23.06
N LEU A 581 34.59 47.06 -22.35
CA LEU A 581 34.21 48.48 -22.13
C LEU A 581 35.28 49.24 -21.33
N GLN A 582 35.90 48.61 -20.33
CA GLN A 582 36.99 49.22 -19.58
C GLN A 582 38.23 49.45 -20.45
N GLU A 583 38.56 48.48 -21.31
CA GLU A 583 39.66 48.59 -22.27
C GLU A 583 39.40 49.72 -23.29
N GLU A 584 38.17 49.81 -23.82
CA GLU A 584 37.76 50.88 -24.73
C GLU A 584 37.84 52.27 -24.06
N MET A 585 37.36 52.41 -22.82
CA MET A 585 37.49 53.65 -22.05
C MET A 585 38.96 54.01 -21.77
N ALA A 586 39.81 53.03 -21.44
CA ALA A 586 41.23 53.25 -21.23
C ALA A 586 41.94 53.68 -22.52
N ALA A 587 41.60 53.06 -23.65
CA ALA A 587 42.09 53.44 -24.97
C ALA A 587 41.63 54.85 -25.37
N GLU A 588 40.38 55.20 -25.11
CA GLU A 588 39.85 56.54 -25.37
C GLU A 588 40.53 57.60 -24.50
N ARG A 589 40.69 57.34 -23.20
CA ARG A 589 41.46 58.21 -22.28
C ARG A 589 42.89 58.39 -22.79
N LYS A 590 43.54 57.31 -23.24
CA LYS A 590 44.89 57.37 -23.84
C LYS A 590 44.91 58.20 -25.12
N ARG A 591 43.90 58.08 -26.00
CA ARG A 591 43.77 58.91 -27.22
C ARG A 591 43.56 60.39 -26.87
N LYS A 592 42.66 60.69 -25.93
CA LYS A 592 42.38 62.06 -25.44
C LYS A 592 43.62 62.67 -24.79
N TRP A 593 44.30 61.94 -23.92
CA TRP A 593 45.56 62.37 -23.30
C TRP A 593 46.63 62.66 -24.36
N LYS A 594 46.81 61.78 -25.34
CA LYS A 594 47.74 62.01 -26.44
C LYS A 594 47.41 63.26 -27.28
N ARG A 595 46.12 63.55 -27.48
CA ARG A 595 45.66 64.72 -28.24
C ARG A 595 45.88 66.02 -27.48
N ASN A 596 45.61 66.02 -26.16
CA ASN A 596 45.61 67.23 -25.34
C ASN A 596 46.96 67.53 -24.69
N ASN A 597 47.92 66.60 -24.74
CA ASN A 597 49.21 66.76 -24.10
C ASN A 597 50.32 66.92 -25.17
N PRO A 598 50.90 68.13 -25.34
CA PRO A 598 51.88 68.40 -26.40
C PRO A 598 53.15 67.54 -26.29
N ASP A 599 53.46 67.02 -25.10
CA ASP A 599 54.62 66.14 -24.83
C ASP A 599 54.30 64.64 -24.91
N ALA A 600 53.13 64.24 -25.41
CA ALA A 600 52.70 62.84 -25.43
C ALA A 600 53.61 61.88 -26.22
N GLY A 601 54.47 62.41 -27.10
CA GLY A 601 55.52 61.65 -27.80
C GLY A 601 56.79 61.38 -26.98
N HIS A 602 57.02 62.14 -25.90
CA HIS A 602 58.24 62.08 -25.07
C HIS A 602 58.08 61.26 -23.78
N TYR A 603 56.87 60.81 -23.45
CA TYR A 603 56.66 59.97 -22.26
C TYR A 603 57.20 58.55 -22.50
N ARG A 604 58.46 58.35 -22.11
CA ARG A 604 59.00 57.01 -21.83
C ARG A 604 58.58 56.63 -20.42
N PRO A 605 57.95 55.46 -20.20
CA PRO A 605 57.79 54.94 -18.84
C PRO A 605 59.20 54.89 -18.24
N SER A 606 59.50 55.77 -17.30
CA SER A 606 60.78 55.70 -16.61
C SER A 606 60.80 54.33 -15.93
N GLY A 607 61.80 53.51 -16.27
CA GLY A 607 61.96 52.14 -15.76
C GLY A 607 62.22 52.06 -14.25
N HIS A 608 61.84 53.09 -13.48
CA HIS A 608 61.76 53.02 -12.03
C HIS A 608 60.55 52.17 -11.66
N ARG A 609 60.78 50.84 -11.65
CA ARG A 609 59.95 49.89 -10.91
C ARG A 609 59.63 50.53 -9.55
N LEU A 610 58.36 50.84 -9.33
CA LEU A 610 57.84 51.13 -8.00
C LEU A 610 58.22 49.92 -7.13
N LYS A 611 59.24 50.10 -6.27
CA LYS A 611 59.52 49.13 -5.21
C LYS A 611 58.23 49.02 -4.40
N SER A 612 57.70 47.81 -4.31
CA SER A 612 56.61 47.46 -3.39
C SER A 612 56.90 48.05 -2.01
N PRO A 613 55.95 48.76 -1.36
CA PRO A 613 56.18 49.37 -0.05
C PRO A 613 56.46 48.37 1.10
N ASN A 614 56.37 47.06 0.86
CA ASN A 614 56.37 46.04 1.92
C ASN A 614 57.57 45.07 1.90
N ASN A 615 58.74 45.51 1.44
CA ASN A 615 59.99 44.80 1.71
C ASN A 615 60.90 45.67 2.59
N CYS A 616 60.55 45.78 3.86
CA CYS A 616 61.45 46.07 4.97
C CYS A 616 61.07 45.14 6.12
#